data_AF-A0A931N6K3-F1
#
_entry.id   AF-A0A931N6K3-F1
#
_cell.length_a   1.000
_cell.length_b   1.000
_cell.length_c   1.000
_cell.angle_alpha   90.00
_cell.angle_beta   90.00
_cell.angle_gamma   90.00
#
_symmetry.space_group_name_H-M   'P 1'
#
loop_
_entity.id
_entity.type
_entity.pdbx_description
1 polymer ?
#
loop_
_entity_poly.entity_id
_entity_poly.type
_entity_poly.pdbx_seq_one_letter_code
_entity_poly.pdbx_strand_id
1 'polypeptide(L)'
;MSTPNARPKTTSAYVAQAAIAFGISLFGAGIGIFYLPLDIWQRGFLGMTVLFLVTSTFTLAKVVRDQHESASVTERIDQARLEKLIAEHDPFK
;
A
#
# COMPACT_ATOMS: atom_id res chain seq x y z
N MET A 1 30.27 4.84 3.08
CA MET A 1 29.68 3.58 2.57
C MET A 1 28.25 3.88 2.16
N SER A 2 28.02 4.10 0.86
CA SER A 2 26.70 4.44 0.32
C SER A 2 25.98 3.14 0.03
N THR A 3 25.03 2.72 0.87
CA THR A 3 24.09 1.66 0.50
C THR A 3 23.10 2.24 -0.50
N PRO A 4 23.06 1.76 -1.76
CA PRO A 4 22.02 2.21 -2.68
C PRO A 4 20.69 1.69 -2.15
N ASN A 5 19.84 2.60 -1.66
CA ASN A 5 18.45 2.31 -1.33
C ASN A 5 17.68 2.08 -2.65
N ALA A 6 17.94 0.94 -3.28
CA ALA A 6 17.22 0.49 -4.46
C ALA A 6 15.82 0.08 -4.00
N ARG A 7 14.87 1.02 -4.03
CA ARG A 7 13.46 0.70 -3.81
C ARG A 7 13.09 -0.46 -4.75
N PRO A 8 12.57 -1.59 -4.23
CA PRO A 8 12.15 -2.68 -5.08
C PRO A 8 11.05 -2.18 -6.02
N LYS A 9 11.37 -2.09 -7.32
CA LYS A 9 10.39 -1.79 -8.36
C LYS A 9 9.51 -3.02 -8.52
N THR A 10 8.22 -2.88 -8.25
CA THR A 10 7.25 -3.92 -8.55
C THR A 10 7.11 -4.04 -10.06
N THR A 11 7.30 -5.25 -10.60
CA THR A 11 7.10 -5.52 -12.02
C THR A 11 5.62 -5.43 -12.39
N SER A 12 5.29 -4.96 -13.59
CA SER A 12 3.92 -4.89 -14.10
C SER A 12 3.17 -6.23 -14.02
N ALA A 13 3.88 -7.34 -14.22
CA ALA A 13 3.34 -8.70 -14.08
C ALA A 13 2.84 -8.99 -12.65
N TYR A 14 3.57 -8.56 -11.62
CA TYR A 14 3.17 -8.78 -10.22
C TYR A 14 1.95 -7.93 -9.84
N VAL A 15 1.87 -6.70 -10.37
CA VAL A 15 0.69 -5.84 -10.19
C VAL A 15 -0.55 -6.47 -10.84
N ALA A 16 -0.41 -6.99 -12.06
CA ALA A 16 -1.50 -7.68 -12.75
C ALA A 16 -1.95 -8.93 -11.98
N GLN A 17 -1.01 -9.76 -11.50
CA GLN A 17 -1.30 -10.93 -10.67
C GLN A 17 -2.08 -10.55 -9.41
N ALA A 18 -1.65 -9.51 -8.69
CA ALA A 18 -2.31 -9.05 -7.48
C ALA A 18 -3.75 -8.57 -7.75
N ALA A 19 -3.96 -7.83 -8.84
CA ALA A 19 -5.29 -7.39 -9.25
C ALA A 19 -6.22 -8.56 -9.60
N ILE A 20 -5.70 -9.56 -10.33
CA ILE A 20 -6.46 -10.77 -10.69
C ILE A 20 -6.80 -11.58 -9.43
N ALA A 21 -5.83 -11.81 -8.54
CA ALA A 21 -6.05 -12.55 -7.30
C ALA A 21 -7.09 -11.85 -6.41
N PHE A 22 -7.03 -10.51 -6.30
CA PHE A 22 -8.04 -9.73 -5.60
C PHE A 22 -9.43 -9.91 -6.23
N GLY A 23 -9.54 -9.80 -7.56
CA GLY A 23 -10.80 -10.02 -8.28
C GLY A 23 -11.40 -11.40 -8.04
N ILE A 24 -10.59 -12.46 -8.12
CA ILE A 24 -11.02 -13.84 -7.85
C ILE A 24 -11.49 -13.99 -6.40
N SER A 25 -10.76 -13.42 -5.44
CA SER A 25 -11.11 -13.50 -4.02
C SER A 25 -12.43 -12.80 -3.72
N LEU A 26 -12.65 -11.60 -4.28
CA LEU A 26 -13.88 -10.83 -4.12
C LEU A 26 -15.08 -11.56 -4.75
N PHE A 27 -14.89 -12.13 -5.94
CA PHE A 27 -15.93 -12.91 -6.60
C PHE A 27 -16.25 -14.19 -5.83
N GLY A 28 -15.23 -14.87 -5.32
CA GLY A 28 -15.40 -16.04 -4.45
C GLY A 28 -16.16 -15.73 -3.18
N ALA A 29 -15.88 -14.60 -2.52
CA ALA A 29 -16.64 -14.14 -1.37
C ALA A 29 -18.11 -13.85 -1.71
N GLY A 30 -18.37 -13.18 -2.84
CA GLY A 30 -19.72 -12.90 -3.33
C GLY A 30 -20.52 -14.17 -3.64
N ILE A 31 -19.90 -15.12 -4.36
CA ILE A 31 -20.50 -16.44 -4.63
C ILE A 31 -20.77 -17.18 -3.32
N GLY A 32 -19.82 -17.20 -2.39
CA GLY A 32 -19.99 -17.85 -1.09
C GLY A 32 -21.18 -17.30 -0.31
N ILE A 33 -21.31 -15.98 -0.25
CA ILE A 33 -22.46 -15.31 0.38
C ILE A 33 -23.78 -15.68 -0.34
N PHE A 34 -23.77 -15.82 -1.66
CA PHE A 34 -24.96 -16.16 -2.44
C PHE A 34 -25.43 -17.60 -2.22
N TYR A 35 -24.50 -18.55 -2.13
CA TYR A 35 -24.80 -19.97 -1.90
C TYR A 35 -25.16 -20.31 -0.45
N LEU A 36 -24.89 -19.40 0.50
CA LEU A 36 -25.23 -19.62 1.90
C LEU A 36 -26.76 -19.62 2.11
N PRO A 37 -27.33 -20.62 2.79
CA PRO A 37 -28.76 -20.69 3.10
C PRO A 37 -29.10 -19.74 4.27
N LEU A 38 -29.09 -18.44 3.98
CA LEU A 38 -29.36 -17.35 4.93
C LEU A 38 -30.56 -16.53 4.48
N ASP A 39 -31.19 -15.85 5.45
CA ASP A 39 -32.22 -14.86 5.17
C ASP A 39 -31.68 -13.66 4.40
N ILE A 40 -32.57 -12.99 3.66
CA ILE A 40 -32.22 -11.86 2.79
C ILE A 40 -31.52 -10.72 3.57
N TRP A 41 -31.94 -10.49 4.82
CA TRP A 41 -31.38 -9.46 5.70
C TRP A 41 -29.96 -9.80 6.16
N GLN A 42 -29.71 -11.05 6.52
CA GLN A 42 -28.38 -11.53 6.95
C GLN A 42 -27.40 -11.51 5.78
N ARG A 43 -27.88 -11.91 4.59
CA ARG A 43 -27.12 -11.83 3.34
C ARG A 43 -26.78 -10.38 2.99
N GLY A 44 -27.73 -9.46 3.15
CA GLY A 44 -27.53 -8.02 2.96
C GLY A 44 -26.48 -7.46 3.92
N PHE A 45 -26.53 -7.83 5.20
CA PHE A 45 -25.52 -7.44 6.18
C PHE A 45 -24.12 -7.90 5.77
N LEU A 46 -23.95 -9.18 5.43
CA LEU A 46 -22.66 -9.72 4.97
C LEU A 46 -22.15 -9.01 3.70
N GLY A 47 -23.03 -8.75 2.73
CA GLY A 47 -22.68 -8.00 1.53
C GLY A 47 -22.18 -6.60 1.85
N MET A 48 -22.91 -5.86 2.71
CA MET A 48 -22.50 -4.52 3.16
C MET A 48 -21.19 -4.55 3.94
N THR A 49 -21.00 -5.53 4.83
CA THR A 49 -19.75 -5.70 5.58
C THR A 49 -18.58 -5.95 4.65
N VAL A 50 -18.71 -6.84 3.66
CA VAL A 50 -17.63 -7.11 2.68
C VAL A 50 -17.29 -5.86 1.88
N LEU A 51 -18.29 -5.13 1.37
CA LEU A 51 -18.05 -3.89 0.60
C LEU A 51 -17.34 -2.82 1.45
N PHE A 52 -17.78 -2.62 2.69
CA PHE A 52 -17.18 -1.65 3.59
C PHE A 52 -15.76 -2.06 4.00
N LEU A 53 -15.55 -3.35 4.30
CA LEU A 53 -14.24 -3.90 4.67
C LEU A 53 -13.22 -3.76 3.53
N VAL A 54 -13.62 -4.06 2.30
CA VAL A 54 -12.78 -3.88 1.10
C VAL A 54 -12.41 -2.41 0.94
N THR A 55 -13.40 -1.52 1.04
CA THR A 55 -13.18 -0.07 0.87
C THR A 55 -12.22 0.47 1.94
N SER A 56 -12.45 0.13 3.22
CA SER A 56 -11.59 0.58 4.33
C SER A 56 -10.17 0.00 4.25
N THR A 57 -10.02 -1.24 3.80
CA THR A 57 -8.71 -1.88 3.57
C THR A 57 -7.91 -1.13 2.51
N PHE A 58 -8.54 -0.73 1.39
CA PHE A 58 -7.85 0.08 0.37
C PHE A 58 -7.48 1.48 0.86
N THR A 59 -8.33 2.11 1.67
CA THR A 59 -8.01 3.39 2.29
C THR A 59 -6.82 3.25 3.23
N LEU A 60 -6.82 2.23 4.09
CA LEU A 60 -5.71 1.95 4.98
C LEU A 60 -4.41 1.66 4.21
N ALA A 61 -4.48 0.88 3.13
CA ALA A 61 -3.33 0.60 2.28
C ALA A 61 -2.75 1.88 1.64
N LYS A 62 -3.62 2.83 1.23
CA LYS A 62 -3.16 4.15 0.77
C LYS A 62 -2.45 4.91 1.88
N VAL A 63 -3.06 5.01 3.07
CA VAL A 63 -2.47 5.70 4.22
C VAL A 63 -1.08 5.14 4.56
N VAL A 64 -0.92 3.82 4.58
CA VAL A 64 0.38 3.16 4.82
C VAL A 64 1.39 3.49 3.72
N ARG A 65 0.96 3.46 2.45
CA ARG A 65 1.82 3.83 1.32
C ARG A 65 2.26 5.29 1.40
N ASP A 66 1.34 6.20 1.71
CA ASP A 66 1.60 7.63 1.82
C ASP A 66 2.56 7.91 2.99
N GLN A 67 2.45 7.17 4.10
CA GLN A 67 3.42 7.23 5.20
C GLN A 67 4.82 6.77 4.77
N HIS A 68 4.92 5.65 4.05
CA HIS A 68 6.21 5.16 3.53
C HIS A 68 6.85 6.16 2.55
N GLU A 69 6.05 6.78 1.68
CA GLU A 69 6.53 7.80 0.75
C GLU A 69 7.00 9.05 1.50
N SER A 70 6.22 9.53 2.46
CA SER A 70 6.55 10.70 3.28
C SER A 70 7.86 10.52 4.05
N ALA A 71 8.03 9.37 4.73
CA ALA A 71 9.26 9.05 5.45
C ALA A 71 10.49 9.07 4.54
N SER A 72 10.36 8.50 3.33
CA SER A 72 11.45 8.44 2.36
C SER A 72 11.83 9.79 1.73
N VAL A 73 10.90 10.76 1.71
CA VAL A 73 11.17 12.13 1.24
C VAL A 73 11.95 12.89 2.30
N THR A 74 11.56 12.77 3.57
CA THR A 74 12.27 13.40 4.69
C THR A 74 13.73 12.95 4.75
N GLU A 75 14.01 11.64 4.63
CA GLU A 75 15.40 11.13 4.59
C GLU A 75 16.25 11.76 3.49
N ARG A 76 15.68 11.98 2.30
CA ARG A 76 16.41 12.60 1.17
C ARG A 76 16.71 14.08 1.42
N ILE A 77 15.76 14.79 2.05
CA ILE A 77 15.95 16.20 2.42
C ILE A 77 17.03 16.32 3.49
N ASP A 78 17.01 15.44 4.49
CA ASP A 78 18.01 15.42 5.55
C ASP A 78 19.40 15.12 4.99
N GLN A 79 19.52 14.14 4.08
CA GLN A 79 20.79 13.85 3.38
C GLN A 79 21.31 15.06 2.60
N ALA A 80 20.46 15.72 1.80
CA ALA A 80 20.88 16.88 1.02
C ALA A 80 21.28 18.07 1.91
N ARG A 81 20.61 18.27 3.06
CA ARG A 81 20.99 19.29 4.04
C ARG A 81 22.31 18.95 4.72
N LEU A 82 22.51 17.68 5.09
CA LEU A 82 23.77 17.19 5.66
C LEU A 82 24.92 17.37 4.69
N GLU A 83 24.72 17.01 3.42
CA GLU A 83 25.71 17.19 2.36
C GLU A 83 26.07 18.67 2.16
N LYS A 84 25.07 19.57 2.19
CA LYS A 84 25.32 21.01 2.14
C LYS A 84 26.11 21.51 3.37
N LEU A 85 25.75 21.07 4.58
CA LEU A 85 26.46 21.44 5.80
C LEU A 85 27.91 20.96 5.78
N ILE A 86 28.16 19.74 5.29
CA ILE A 86 29.51 19.20 5.12
C ILE A 86 30.28 19.97 4.05
N ALA A 87 29.65 20.34 2.94
CA ALA A 87 30.29 21.12 1.88
C ALA A 87 30.63 22.56 2.31
N GLU A 88 29.82 23.15 3.20
CA GLU A 88 30.02 24.50 3.72
C GLU A 88 31.01 24.54 4.90
N HIS A 89 31.13 23.43 5.65
CA HIS A 89 32.23 23.18 6.59
C HIS A 89 33.32 22.33 5.92
N ASP A 90 34.12 22.94 5.05
CA ASP A 90 35.37 22.34 4.57
C ASP A 90 36.55 22.83 5.44
N PRO A 91 36.98 22.09 6.47
CA PRO A 91 38.02 22.52 7.41
C PRO A 91 39.45 22.47 6.83
N PHE A 92 39.62 22.17 5.55
CA PHE A 92 40.94 22.07 4.90
C PHE A 92 41.25 23.20 3.90
N LYS A 93 40.57 24.35 4.03
CA LYS A 93 41.06 25.63 3.54
C LYS A 93 41.14 26.67 4.64
#